data_AF-A0A9W4PCW7-F1
#
_entry.id   AF-A0A9W4PCW7-F1
#
_cell.length_a   1.000
_cell.length_b   1.000
_cell.length_c   1.000
_cell.angle_alpha   90.00
_cell.angle_beta   90.00
_cell.angle_gamma   90.00
#
_symmetry.space_group_name_H-M   'P 1'
#
loop_
_entity.id
_entity.type
_entity.pdbx_description
1 polymer ?
#
loop_
_entity_poly.entity_id
_entity_poly.type
_entity_poly.pdbx_seq_one_letter_code
_entity_poly.pdbx_strand_id
1 'polypeptide(L)' 'MICECGGVLNVIAVEEKPEELSKEKKLIYDRVCDVECLACGKIVRSQPYDFGKNINSVQGRMKRNSY' A
#
# COMPACT_ATOMS: atom_id res chain seq x y z
N MET A 1 -7.83 3.90 -9.14
CA MET A 1 -8.51 4.48 -7.97
C MET A 1 -9.58 5.45 -8.45
N ILE A 2 -10.59 4.92 -9.13
CA ILE A 2 -11.76 5.68 -9.62
C ILE A 2 -12.98 5.00 -9.00
N CYS A 3 -13.86 5.78 -8.39
CA CYS A 3 -15.12 5.33 -7.84
C CYS A 3 -16.12 5.08 -8.98
N GLU A 4 -17.15 4.28 -8.74
CA GLU A 4 -18.23 4.00 -9.72
C GLU A 4 -18.92 5.27 -10.25
N CYS A 5 -18.90 6.35 -9.47
CA CYS A 5 -19.42 7.67 -9.88
C CYS A 5 -18.46 8.48 -10.77
N GLY A 6 -17.28 7.94 -11.10
CA GLY A 6 -16.22 8.62 -11.85
C GLY A 6 -15.28 9.48 -11.01
N GLY A 7 -15.54 9.65 -9.70
CA GLY A 7 -14.70 10.42 -8.79
C GLY A 7 -13.40 9.72 -8.40
N VAL A 8 -12.40 10.50 -7.99
CA VAL A 8 -11.11 9.96 -7.48
C VAL A 8 -11.28 9.39 -6.08
N LEU A 9 -10.68 8.23 -5.82
CA LEU A 9 -10.59 7.62 -4.48
C LEU A 9 -9.31 8.08 -3.79
N ASN A 10 -9.44 8.58 -2.57
CA ASN A 10 -8.36 9.01 -1.70
C ASN A 10 -8.15 7.99 -0.56
N VAL A 11 -6.90 7.68 -0.22
CA VAL A 11 -6.59 6.79 0.92
C VAL A 11 -6.84 7.55 2.22
N ILE A 12 -7.65 6.98 3.11
CA ILE A 12 -7.99 7.58 4.41
C ILE A 12 -7.45 6.80 5.60
N ALA A 13 -7.21 5.49 5.44
CA ALA A 13 -6.56 4.65 6.44
C ALA A 13 -5.76 3.53 5.77
N VAL A 14 -4.64 3.13 6.38
CA VAL A 14 -3.82 2.00 5.94
C VAL A 14 -3.64 1.08 7.13
N GLU A 15 -3.78 -0.22 6.90
CA GLU A 15 -3.54 -1.24 7.91
C GLU A 15 -2.11 -1.16 8.45
N GLU A 16 -1.98 -1.26 9.77
CA GLU A 16 -0.67 -1.39 10.43
C GLU A 16 -0.17 -2.82 10.32
N LYS A 17 1.15 -2.98 10.17
CA LYS A 17 1.74 -4.32 10.13
C LYS A 17 1.69 -4.94 11.53
N PRO A 18 1.24 -6.20 11.69
CA PRO A 18 1.18 -6.84 13.00
C PRO A 18 2.54 -6.83 13.69
N GLU A 19 2.55 -6.49 14.98
CA GLU A 19 3.77 -6.25 15.75
C GLU A 19 4.60 -7.52 15.90
N GLU A 20 3.94 -8.67 16.03
CA GLU A 20 4.48 -10.00 16.20
C GLU A 20 5.20 -10.56 14.96
N LEU A 21 5.05 -9.91 13.80
CA LEU A 21 5.77 -10.34 12.60
C LEU A 21 7.27 -10.05 12.74
N SER A 22 8.08 -11.03 12.32
CA SER A 22 9.52 -10.82 12.15
C SER A 22 9.79 -9.71 11.14
N LYS A 23 10.99 -9.12 11.18
CA LYS A 23 11.36 -8.02 10.27
C LYS A 23 11.23 -8.44 8.80
N GLU A 24 11.61 -9.67 8.49
CA GLU A 24 11.52 -10.25 7.14
C GLU A 24 10.08 -10.39 6.69
N LYS A 25 9.19 -10.91 7.57
CA LYS A 25 7.76 -11.03 7.28
C LYS A 25 7.10 -9.67 7.10
N LYS A 26 7.49 -8.65 7.88
CA LYS A 26 7.01 -7.27 7.72
C LYS A 26 7.40 -6.66 6.36
N LEU A 27 8.49 -7.10 5.72
CA LEU A 27 8.90 -6.56 4.42
C LEU A 27 7.99 -7.00 3.28
N ILE A 28 7.45 -8.22 3.35
CA ILE A 28 6.59 -8.83 2.32
C ILE A 28 5.11 -8.85 2.72
N TYR A 29 4.75 -8.17 3.79
CA TYR A 29 3.37 -8.14 4.29
C TYR A 29 2.50 -7.23 3.41
N ASP A 30 1.56 -7.85 2.70
CA ASP A 30 0.56 -7.16 1.91
C ASP A 30 -0.46 -6.50 2.85
N ARG A 31 -0.59 -5.18 2.75
CA ARG A 31 -1.50 -4.38 3.58
C ARG A 31 -2.78 -4.07 2.83
N VAL A 32 -3.86 -3.85 3.56
CA VAL A 32 -5.06 -3.21 3.02
C VAL A 32 -5.16 -1.74 3.40
N CYS A 33 -6.01 -1.00 2.69
CA CYS A 33 -6.36 0.37 3.00
C CYS A 33 -7.86 0.62 2.81
N ASP A 34 -8.36 1.63 3.52
CA ASP A 34 -9.68 2.18 3.30
C ASP A 34 -9.53 3.46 2.47
N VAL A 35 -10.46 3.63 1.52
CA VAL A 35 -10.45 4.76 0.59
C VAL A 35 -11.81 5.46 0.57
N GLU A 36 -11.79 6.77 0.37
CA GLU A 36 -12.99 7.60 0.27
C GLU A 36 -13.04 8.30 -1.09
N CYS A 37 -14.20 8.29 -1.73
CA CYS A 37 -14.38 9.05 -2.96
C CYS A 37 -14.53 10.55 -2.68
N LEU A 38 -13.64 11.36 -3.27
CA LEU A 38 -13.67 12.82 -3.12
C LEU A 38 -14.87 13.50 -3.79
N ALA A 39 -15.62 12.78 -4.63
CA ALA A 39 -16.79 13.32 -5.33
C ALA A 39 -18.12 12.99 -4.62
N CYS A 40 -18.29 11.77 -4.11
CA CYS A 40 -19.55 11.31 -3.53
C CYS A 40 -19.46 10.83 -2.07
N GLY A 41 -18.27 10.87 -1.45
CA GLY A 41 -18.07 10.45 -0.06
C GLY A 41 -18.19 8.94 0.20
N LYS A 42 -18.32 8.11 -0.85
CA LYS A 42 -18.39 6.65 -0.69
C LYS A 42 -17.08 6.13 -0.11
N ILE A 43 -17.19 5.42 1.02
CA ILE A 43 -16.06 4.71 1.64
C ILE A 43 -16.04 3.27 1.12
N VAL A 44 -14.88 2.84 0.64
CA VAL A 44 -14.60 1.46 0.24
C VAL A 44 -13.50 0.92 1.15
N ARG A 45 -13.79 -0.18 1.84
CA ARG A 45 -12.89 -0.74 2.85
C ARG A 45 -12.01 -1.86 2.29
N SER A 46 -10.91 -2.13 2.99
CA SER A 46 -10.06 -3.30 2.79
C SER A 46 -9.59 -3.48 1.34
N GLN A 47 -9.27 -2.38 0.67
CA GLN A 47 -8.69 -2.38 -0.66
C GLN A 47 -7.21 -2.72 -0.62
N PRO A 48 -6.64 -3.42 -1.61
CA PRO A 48 -5.20 -3.68 -1.64
C PRO A 48 -4.40 -2.37 -1.67
N TYR A 49 -3.55 -2.15 -0.66
CA TYR A 49 -2.62 -1.02 -0.66
C TYR A 49 -1.56 -1.21 -1.76
N ASP A 50 -1.15 -0.13 -2.43
CA ASP A 50 -0.19 -0.18 -3.55
C ASP A 50 -0.54 -1.21 -4.64
N PHE A 51 -1.85 -1.42 -4.90
CA PHE A 51 -2.37 -2.42 -5.85
C PHE A 51 -2.02 -3.88 -5.51
N GLY A 52 -1.71 -4.18 -4.25
CA GLY A 52 -1.21 -5.49 -3.84
C GLY A 52 0.15 -5.83 -4.44
N LYS A 53 0.90 -4.81 -4.93
CA LYS A 53 2.25 -4.99 -5.41
C LYS A 53 3.22 -4.66 -4.30
N ASN A 54 4.17 -5.57 -4.08
CA ASN A 54 5.36 -5.29 -3.28
C ASN A 54 6.26 -4.28 -4.02
N ILE A 55 5.90 -2.98 -3.99
CA ILE A 55 6.67 -1.87 -4.56
C ILE A 55 8.08 -1.78 -3.93
N ASN A 56 8.27 -2.35 -2.73
CA ASN A 56 9.57 -2.54 -2.08
C ASN A 56 10.38 -3.72 -2.62
N SER A 57 10.27 -4.05 -3.90
CA SER A 57 11.24 -4.92 -4.55
C SER A 57 12.52 -4.10 -4.76
N VAL A 58 13.37 -4.03 -3.73
CA VAL A 58 14.66 -3.33 -3.75
C VAL A 58 15.47 -3.83 -4.95
N GLN A 59 15.54 -3.03 -6.02
CA GLN A 59 16.39 -3.34 -7.16
C GLN A 59 17.83 -3.06 -6.74
N GLY A 60 18.56 -4.09 -6.31
CA GLY A 60 19.94 -3.98 -5.82
C GLY A 60 20.86 -3.35 -6.87
N ARG A 61 21.12 -2.04 -6.76
CA ARG A 61 22.14 -1.32 -7.53
C ARG A 61 23.21 -0.68 -6.64
N MET A 62 23.50 -1.27 -5.47
CA MET A 62 24.65 -0.85 -4.69
C MET A 62 25.92 -1.20 -5.47
N LYS A 63 26.54 -0.19 -6.10
CA LYS A 63 27.90 -0.31 -6.62
C LYS A 63 28.84 -0.46 -5.42
N ARG A 64 29.61 -1.55 -5.37
CA ARG A 64 30.75 -1.63 -4.46
C ARG A 64 31.80 -0.66 -5.01
N ASN A 65 32.09 0.42 -4.27
CA ASN A 65 33.34 1.14 -4.52
C ASN A 65 34.46 0.24 -3.96
N SER A 66 35.25 -0.33 -4.86
CA SER A 66 36.52 -0.96 -4.50
C SER A 66 37.50 0.15 -4.11
N TYR A 67 37.90 0.17 -2.83
CA TYR A 67 39.06 0.93 -2.36
C TYR A 67 40.34 0.16 -2.67
#